data_AF-A0A2A3F6L9-F1
#
_entry.id   AF-A0A2A3F6L9-F1
#
_cell.length_a   1.000
_cell.length_b   1.000
_cell.length_c   1.000
_cell.angle_alpha   90.00
_cell.angle_beta   90.00
_cell.angle_gamma   90.00
#
_symmetry.space_group_name_H-M   'P 1'
#
loop_
_entity.id
_entity.type
_entity.pdbx_description
1 polymer ?
#
loop_
_entity_poly.entity_id
_entity_poly.type
_entity_poly.pdbx_seq_one_letter_code
_entity_poly.pdbx_strand_id
1 'polypeptide(L)'
;MRELVNHPHIVEMLDALSLRPQTATALGARARLRPRPLMAALRILAARGLVAGDRGGSWDTRAPHPTTYWLTDRGRRTADLLSSFWVWTALYARPDGSRGQ
;
A
#
# COMPACT_ATOMS: atom_id res chain seq x y z
N MET A 1 0.17 -11.39 3.23
CA MET A 1 0.32 -10.14 4.01
C MET A 1 1.79 -9.79 4.26
N ARG A 2 2.64 -10.73 4.73
CA ARG A 2 4.10 -10.51 4.87
C ARG A 2 4.76 -10.01 3.57
N GLU A 3 4.48 -10.67 2.44
CA GLU A 3 4.99 -10.25 1.13
C GLU A 3 4.61 -8.81 0.76
N LEU A 4 3.40 -8.38 1.12
CA LEU A 4 2.91 -7.04 0.83
C LEU A 4 3.68 -5.96 1.62
N VAL A 5 3.88 -6.18 2.92
CA VAL A 5 4.60 -5.22 3.79
C VAL A 5 6.12 -5.23 3.58
N ASN A 6 6.65 -6.25 2.92
CA ASN A 6 8.06 -6.31 2.52
C ASN A 6 8.38 -5.42 1.32
N HIS A 7 7.37 -4.93 0.58
CA HIS A 7 7.59 -3.97 -0.49
C HIS A 7 7.73 -2.54 0.06
N PRO A 8 8.73 -1.77 -0.41
CA PRO A 8 8.92 -0.39 0.02
C PRO A 8 7.66 0.46 -0.16
N HIS A 9 7.41 1.35 0.81
CA HIS A 9 6.38 2.39 0.76
C HIS A 9 4.92 1.91 0.81
N ILE A 10 4.67 0.62 0.96
CA ILE A 10 3.31 0.08 0.97
C ILE A 10 2.53 0.51 2.19
N VAL A 11 3.13 0.46 3.37
CA VAL A 11 2.46 0.81 4.63
C VAL A 11 2.14 2.29 4.64
N GLU A 12 3.06 3.13 4.17
CA GLU A 12 2.90 4.57 4.09
C GLU A 12 1.80 4.97 3.10
N MET A 13 1.65 4.24 1.99
CA MET A 13 0.55 4.48 1.05
C MET A 13 -0.80 4.03 1.61
N LEU A 14 -0.85 2.89 2.30
CA LEU A 14 -2.07 2.41 2.97
C LEU A 14 -2.51 3.39 4.07
N ASP A 15 -1.56 3.87 4.89
CA ASP A 15 -1.81 4.89 5.91
C ASP A 15 -2.30 6.21 5.29
N ALA A 16 -1.59 6.73 4.28
CA ALA A 16 -1.97 8.00 3.66
C ALA A 16 -3.36 7.97 3.01
N LEU A 17 -3.75 6.83 2.43
CA LEU A 17 -5.03 6.64 1.76
C LEU A 17 -6.16 6.21 2.70
N SER A 18 -5.86 5.71 3.91
CA SER A 18 -6.88 5.38 4.92
C SER A 18 -7.60 6.63 5.41
N LEU A 19 -6.87 7.74 5.48
CA LEU A 19 -7.38 9.06 5.91
C LEU A 19 -8.37 9.65 4.92
N ARG A 20 -8.01 9.68 3.63
CA ARG A 20 -8.84 10.24 2.55
C ARG A 20 -8.28 9.87 1.17
N PRO A 21 -9.10 9.96 0.10
CA PRO A 21 -8.59 9.93 -1.26
C PRO A 21 -7.54 11.03 -1.51
N GLN A 22 -6.46 10.71 -2.21
CA GLN A 22 -5.35 11.64 -2.47
C GLN A 22 -4.78 11.52 -3.88
N THR A 23 -4.23 12.62 -4.40
CA THR A 23 -3.52 12.64 -5.69
C THR A 23 -2.13 12.04 -5.56
N ALA A 24 -1.55 11.56 -6.67
CA ALA A 24 -0.15 11.12 -6.69
C ALA A 24 0.81 12.22 -6.19
N THR A 25 0.56 13.49 -6.53
CA THR A 25 1.39 14.61 -6.08
C THR A 25 1.35 14.74 -4.55
N ALA A 26 0.16 14.68 -3.95
CA ALA A 26 0.01 14.77 -2.50
C ALA A 26 0.64 13.58 -1.77
N LEU A 27 0.47 12.36 -2.30
CA LEU A 27 1.09 11.15 -1.76
C LEU A 27 2.62 11.21 -1.84
N GLY A 28 3.16 11.64 -2.97
CA GLY A 28 4.60 11.82 -3.17
C GLY A 28 5.19 12.86 -2.21
N ALA A 29 4.51 13.98 -2.00
CA ALA A 29 4.93 15.00 -1.05
C ALA A 29 4.92 14.47 0.40
N ARG A 30 3.85 13.78 0.81
CA ARG A 30 3.71 13.23 2.17
C ARG A 30 4.75 12.16 2.47
N ALA A 31 4.99 11.25 1.53
CA ALA A 31 5.96 10.16 1.69
C ALA A 31 7.39 10.55 1.28
N ARG A 32 7.62 11.80 0.83
CA ARG A 32 8.90 12.28 0.28
C ARG A 32 9.42 11.40 -0.86
N LEU A 33 8.52 10.90 -1.71
CA LEU A 33 8.84 9.99 -2.80
C LEU A 33 8.88 10.69 -4.16
N ARG A 34 9.83 10.25 -4.98
CA ARG A 34 9.83 10.57 -6.41
C ARG A 34 8.68 9.84 -7.12
N PRO A 35 8.23 10.30 -8.31
CA PRO A 35 7.10 9.69 -9.01
C PRO A 35 7.26 8.20 -9.32
N ARG A 36 8.48 7.73 -9.63
CA ARG A 36 8.73 6.32 -9.98
C ARG A 36 8.45 5.34 -8.81
N PRO A 37 9.09 5.48 -7.63
CA PRO A 37 8.82 4.60 -6.50
C PRO A 37 7.37 4.70 -6.00
N LEU A 38 6.78 5.89 -6.04
CA LEU A 38 5.36 6.08 -5.71
C LEU A 38 4.45 5.24 -6.63
N MET A 39 4.64 5.36 -7.95
CA MET A 39 3.82 4.63 -8.91
C MET A 39 4.04 3.12 -8.82
N ALA A 40 5.26 2.67 -8.49
CA ALA A 40 5.52 1.25 -8.25
C ALA A 40 4.72 0.73 -7.05
N ALA A 41 4.70 1.45 -5.92
CA ALA A 41 3.92 1.08 -4.74
C ALA A 41 2.41 1.07 -5.05
N LEU A 42 1.89 2.11 -5.72
CA LEU A 42 0.47 2.17 -6.10
C LEU A 42 0.07 1.04 -7.06
N ARG A 43 0.94 0.65 -8.00
CA ARG A 43 0.72 -0.51 -8.89
C ARG A 43 0.65 -1.82 -8.12
N ILE A 44 1.55 -2.03 -7.15
CA ILE A 44 1.55 -3.22 -6.28
C ILE A 44 0.24 -3.33 -5.49
N LEU A 45 -0.25 -2.20 -4.97
CA LEU A 45 -1.52 -2.12 -4.25
C LEU A 45 -2.73 -2.35 -5.16
N ALA A 46 -2.73 -1.74 -6.34
CA ALA A 46 -3.80 -1.88 -7.32
C ALA A 46 -3.90 -3.31 -7.87
N ALA A 47 -2.77 -3.95 -8.17
CA ALA A 47 -2.71 -5.35 -8.61
C ALA A 47 -3.28 -6.32 -7.57
N ARG A 48 -3.29 -5.92 -6.29
CA ARG A 48 -3.88 -6.69 -5.18
C ARG A 48 -5.32 -6.26 -4.84
N GLY A 49 -5.89 -5.34 -5.62
CA GLY A 49 -7.24 -4.79 -5.43
C GLY A 49 -7.39 -3.95 -4.17
N LEU A 50 -6.31 -3.38 -3.65
CA LEU A 50 -6.30 -2.58 -2.41
C LEU A 50 -6.50 -1.09 -2.68
N VAL A 51 -6.05 -0.63 -3.84
CA VAL A 51 -6.16 0.77 -4.27
C VAL A 51 -6.87 0.82 -5.61
N ALA A 52 -7.78 1.78 -5.74
CA ALA A 52 -8.35 2.21 -7.00
C ALA A 52 -7.97 3.66 -7.26
N GLY A 53 -8.18 4.14 -8.48
CA GLY A 53 -8.00 5.54 -8.81
C GLY A 53 -8.85 5.94 -10.01
N ASP A 54 -9.04 7.24 -10.18
CA ASP A 54 -9.83 7.83 -11.27
C ASP A 54 -9.07 7.81 -12.61
N ARG A 55 -8.39 6.70 -12.88
CA ARG A 55 -7.56 6.51 -14.06
C ARG A 55 -8.29 5.59 -15.01
N GLY A 56 -8.74 6.14 -16.14
CA GLY A 56 -9.10 5.35 -17.30
C GLY A 56 -7.86 4.70 -17.91
N GLY A 57 -7.81 3.37 -17.96
CA GLY A 57 -6.77 2.62 -18.69
C GLY A 57 -5.62 2.06 -17.84
N SER A 58 -4.59 1.53 -18.53
CA SER A 58 -3.44 0.86 -17.91
C SER A 58 -2.71 1.77 -16.92
N TRP A 59 -2.19 1.20 -15.83
CA TRP A 59 -1.33 1.86 -14.85
C TRP A 59 0.08 2.19 -15.39
N ASP A 60 0.44 1.67 -16.56
CA ASP A 60 1.79 1.78 -17.15
C ASP A 60 2.05 3.12 -17.84
N THR A 61 1.00 3.76 -18.35
CA THR A 61 1.10 5.07 -19.00
C THR A 61 1.43 6.18 -17.98
N ARG A 62 1.85 7.36 -18.46
CA ARG A 62 1.90 8.55 -17.59
C ARG A 62 0.45 8.95 -17.30
N ALA A 63 0.07 9.08 -16.03
CA ALA A 63 -1.28 9.50 -15.68
C ALA A 63 -1.53 10.93 -16.21
N PRO A 64 -2.54 11.14 -17.07
CA PRO A 64 -2.94 12.48 -17.45
C PRO A 64 -3.75 13.09 -16.31
N HIS A 65 -3.35 14.28 -15.83
CA HIS A 65 -4.06 15.08 -14.80
C HIS A 65 -4.00 14.44 -13.40
N PRO A 66 -4.35 15.15 -12.30
CA PRO A 66 -4.06 14.63 -10.96
C PRO A 66 -5.04 13.51 -10.62
N THR A 67 -4.75 12.29 -11.09
CA THR A 67 -5.45 11.07 -10.70
C THR A 67 -5.53 11.01 -9.19
N THR A 68 -6.75 10.93 -8.69
CA THR A 68 -7.02 10.69 -7.28
C THR A 68 -7.09 9.19 -7.04
N TYR A 69 -6.43 8.74 -5.98
CA TYR A 69 -6.38 7.35 -5.54
C TYR A 69 -7.13 7.20 -4.22
N TRP A 70 -7.76 6.05 -4.00
CA TRP A 70 -8.45 5.72 -2.77
C TRP A 70 -8.30 4.23 -2.43
N LEU A 71 -8.45 3.89 -1.16
CA LEU A 71 -8.56 2.50 -0.75
C LEU A 71 -9.90 1.92 -1.19
N THR A 72 -9.87 0.70 -1.71
CA THR A 72 -11.08 -0.13 -1.82
C THR A 72 -11.51 -0.60 -0.42
N ASP A 73 -12.67 -1.23 -0.29
CA ASP A 73 -13.08 -1.85 0.98
C ASP A 73 -12.04 -2.87 1.49
N ARG A 74 -11.46 -3.65 0.58
CA ARG A 74 -10.37 -4.59 0.89
C ARG A 74 -9.12 -3.84 1.35
N GLY A 75 -8.78 -2.73 0.69
CA GLY A 75 -7.69 -1.85 1.08
C GLY A 75 -7.86 -1.30 2.49
N ARG A 76 -9.06 -0.82 2.82
CA ARG A 76 -9.40 -0.26 4.14
C ARG A 76 -9.23 -1.30 5.24
N ARG A 77 -9.84 -2.49 5.08
CA ARG A 77 -9.66 -3.61 6.03
C ARG A 77 -8.19 -4.01 6.19
N THR A 78 -7.40 -3.95 5.11
CA THR A 78 -5.97 -4.26 5.18
C THR A 78 -5.21 -3.21 5.97
N ALA A 79 -5.51 -1.92 5.78
CA ALA A 79 -4.93 -0.84 6.58
C ALA A 79 -5.29 -0.98 8.06
N ASP A 80 -6.55 -1.27 8.38
CA ASP A 80 -7.03 -1.49 9.76
C ASP A 80 -6.34 -2.69 10.44
N LEU A 81 -6.07 -3.76 9.69
CA LEU A 81 -5.29 -4.89 10.21
C LEU A 81 -3.85 -4.48 10.49
N LEU A 82 -3.22 -3.70 9.61
CA LEU A 82 -1.84 -3.26 9.77
C LEU A 82 -1.64 -2.17 10.82
N SER A 83 -2.72 -1.51 11.30
CA SER A 83 -2.64 -0.65 12.49
C SER A 83 -2.56 -1.44 13.81
N SER A 84 -2.81 -2.75 13.78
CA SER A 84 -2.73 -3.60 14.97
C SER A 84 -1.29 -4.07 15.24
N PHE A 85 -0.79 -3.76 16.43
CA PHE A 85 0.51 -4.26 16.91
C PHE A 85 0.61 -5.80 16.85
N TRP A 86 -0.48 -6.50 17.18
CA TRP A 86 -0.52 -7.97 17.16
C TRP A 86 -0.33 -8.56 15.77
N VAL A 87 -0.77 -7.85 14.73
CA VAL A 87 -0.57 -8.27 13.35
C VAL A 87 0.91 -8.19 12.99
N TRP A 88 1.61 -7.14 13.41
CA TRP A 88 3.06 -7.03 13.22
C TRP A 88 3.83 -8.11 13.97
N THR A 89 3.46 -8.41 15.21
CA THR A 89 4.10 -9.50 15.97
C THR A 89 3.86 -10.85 15.31
N ALA A 90 2.65 -11.14 14.82
CA ALA A 90 2.39 -12.39 14.09
C ALA A 90 3.15 -12.45 12.75
N LEU A 91 3.27 -11.30 12.06
CA LEU A 91 4.01 -11.20 10.80
C LEU A 91 5.51 -11.38 10.97
N TYR A 92 6.09 -11.12 12.14
CA TYR A 92 7.54 -11.26 12.39
C TYR A 92 7.91 -12.30 13.44
N ALA A 93 6.93 -12.94 14.07
CA ALA A 93 7.15 -14.14 14.86
C ALA A 93 7.90 -15.13 13.97
N ARG A 94 9.14 -15.43 14.37
CA ARG A 94 9.84 -16.58 13.83
C ARG A 94 9.02 -17.79 14.28
N PRO A 95 8.61 -18.71 13.38
CA PRO A 95 8.13 -19.99 13.88
C PRO A 95 9.27 -20.53 14.72
N ASP A 96 9.03 -20.67 16.03
CA ASP A 96 9.99 -21.32 16.90
C ASP A 96 10.25 -22.67 16.25
N GLY A 97 11.47 -22.82 15.74
CA GLY A 97 11.92 -24.08 15.19
C GLY A 97 11.99 -25.04 16.35
N SER A 98 10.87 -25.67 16.69
CA SER A 98 10.82 -26.90 17.44
C SER A 98 11.48 -27.98 16.59
N ARG A 99 12.81 -27.89 16.42
CA ARG A 99 13.63 -29.09 16.32
C ARG A 99 13.78 -29.58 17.76
N GLY A 100 12.75 -30.30 18.19
CA GLY A 100 12.94 -31.29 19.21
C GLY A 100 13.79 -32.43 18.65
N GLN A 101 14.70 -32.87 19.51
CA GLN A 101 15.43 -34.15 19.53
C GLN A 101 16.69 -34.24 18.67
#